data_AF-A0A0V0HTS5-F1
#
_entry.id   AF-A0A0V0HTS5-F1
#
_cell.length_a   1.000
_cell.length_b   1.000
_cell.length_c   1.000
_cell.angle_alpha   90.00
_cell.angle_beta   90.00
_cell.angle_gamma   90.00
#
_symmetry.space_group_name_H-M   'P 1'
#
loop_
_entity.id
_entity.type
_entity.pdbx_description
1 polymer ?
#
loop_
_entity_poly.entity_id
_entity_poly.type
_entity_poly.pdbx_seq_one_letter_code
_entity_poly.pdbx_strand_id
1 'polypeptide(L)'
;MPVEPPIYGKDLNEVLKKKHGSRTYKKMVFYLEACDSGSMFEGLLDKGLNIYVTTASKSDENSFATYCAPKDYEDTCLGDLFSVSWLENSDLQDRRVETLKKQFRRIRKRVLNNGTEGSHMMEYGDLHIHNDVLSKYMGSNSPQHTSSSSTNNYPSNSRHVNQRDVQLLYLISKFQNAPEGSIRKSEAYRKLSEVISEREHVDKSVKHIGQILFGVNNGPEVLNIVRPAGQPLVDDWDCLKSFVKIF
;
A
#
# COMPACT_ATOMS: atom_id res chain seq x y z
N MET A 1 -9.63 -3.37 -6.25
CA MET A 1 -10.67 -2.48 -6.82
C MET A 1 -11.96 -2.71 -6.02
N PRO A 2 -12.81 -1.69 -5.81
CA PRO A 2 -14.08 -1.90 -5.09
C PRO A 2 -15.00 -2.92 -5.74
N VAL A 3 -14.82 -3.17 -7.05
CA VAL A 3 -15.51 -4.18 -7.85
C VAL A 3 -14.47 -4.92 -8.69
N GLU A 4 -14.70 -6.20 -8.95
CA GLU A 4 -13.87 -7.02 -9.83
C GLU A 4 -13.93 -6.56 -11.30
N PRO A 5 -12.89 -6.87 -12.11
CA PRO A 5 -11.66 -7.57 -11.73
C PRO A 5 -10.64 -6.66 -11.01
N PRO A 6 -9.68 -7.22 -10.24
CA PRO A 6 -8.56 -6.46 -9.72
C PRO A 6 -7.62 -5.99 -10.84
N ILE A 7 -6.73 -5.05 -10.52
CA ILE A 7 -5.67 -4.59 -11.44
C ILE A 7 -4.45 -5.49 -11.26
N TYR A 8 -3.98 -6.12 -12.34
CA TYR A 8 -2.74 -6.89 -12.35
C TYR A 8 -1.55 -6.02 -12.74
N GLY A 9 -0.37 -6.31 -12.16
CA GLY A 9 0.88 -5.59 -12.44
C GLY A 9 1.20 -5.48 -13.93
N LYS A 10 1.15 -6.59 -14.68
CA LYS A 10 1.41 -6.59 -16.13
C LYS A 10 0.48 -5.64 -16.89
N ASP A 11 -0.83 -5.71 -16.64
CA ASP A 11 -1.83 -4.91 -17.35
C ASP A 11 -1.61 -3.41 -17.12
N LEU A 12 -1.32 -3.02 -15.87
CA LEU A 12 -0.98 -1.63 -15.54
C LEU A 12 0.25 -1.16 -16.33
N ASN A 13 1.33 -1.95 -16.33
CA ASN A 13 2.57 -1.58 -17.01
C ASN A 13 2.41 -1.55 -18.54
N GLU A 14 1.60 -2.43 -19.13
CA GLU A 14 1.25 -2.38 -20.55
C GLU A 14 0.50 -1.10 -20.92
N VAL A 15 -0.44 -0.65 -20.07
CA VAL A 15 -1.12 0.64 -20.25
C VAL A 15 -0.14 1.80 -20.16
N LEU A 16 0.81 1.78 -19.21
CA LEU A 16 1.86 2.80 -19.10
C LEU A 16 2.76 2.82 -20.35
N LYS A 17 3.17 1.67 -20.87
CA LYS A 17 3.94 1.54 -22.12
C LYS A 17 3.15 2.09 -23.32
N LYS A 18 1.86 1.73 -23.44
CA LYS A 18 0.96 2.27 -24.48
C LYS A 18 0.82 3.78 -24.37
N LYS A 19 0.68 4.31 -23.15
CA LYS A 19 0.59 5.74 -22.89
C LYS A 19 1.88 6.46 -23.31
N HIS A 20 3.04 5.88 -23.05
CA HIS A 20 4.32 6.39 -23.55
C HIS A 20 4.37 6.41 -25.07
N GLY A 21 3.99 5.30 -25.72
CA GLY A 21 3.93 5.18 -27.18
C GLY A 21 3.03 6.22 -27.85
N SER A 22 1.97 6.66 -27.17
CA SER A 22 1.10 7.75 -27.65
C SER A 22 1.73 9.15 -27.58
N ARG A 23 2.86 9.31 -26.88
CA ARG A 23 3.59 10.59 -26.72
C ARG A 23 2.73 11.74 -26.15
N THR A 24 1.77 11.40 -25.29
CA THR A 24 0.80 12.37 -24.73
C THR A 24 1.17 12.87 -23.33
N TYR A 25 2.41 12.69 -22.88
CA TYR A 25 2.96 13.32 -21.68
C TYR A 25 4.47 13.54 -21.84
N LYS A 26 5.01 14.50 -21.09
CA LYS A 26 6.46 14.77 -21.05
C LYS A 26 7.17 13.91 -20.01
N LYS A 27 6.67 13.91 -18.78
CA LYS A 27 7.10 13.08 -17.65
C LYS A 27 5.89 12.71 -16.81
N MET A 28 5.89 11.52 -16.21
CA MET A 28 4.82 11.03 -15.34
C MET A 28 5.40 10.62 -13.99
N VAL A 29 4.63 10.85 -12.94
CA VAL A 29 4.95 10.46 -11.56
C VAL A 29 3.79 9.63 -11.03
N PHE A 30 4.10 8.48 -10.42
CA PHE A 30 3.11 7.56 -9.87
C PHE A 30 3.44 7.29 -8.39
N TYR A 31 2.47 7.53 -7.51
CA TYR A 31 2.54 7.21 -6.07
C TYR A 31 1.56 6.08 -5.81
N LEU A 32 2.01 4.93 -5.30
CA LEU A 32 1.16 3.77 -5.05
C LEU A 32 1.14 3.40 -3.56
N GLU A 33 -0.01 3.62 -2.93
CA GLU A 33 -0.35 3.11 -1.60
C GLU A 33 -1.06 1.76 -1.72
N ALA A 34 -0.37 0.69 -1.31
CA ALA A 34 -0.93 -0.65 -1.14
C ALA A 34 0.08 -1.56 -0.43
N CYS A 35 -0.40 -2.65 0.18
CA CYS A 35 0.47 -3.79 0.51
C CYS A 35 1.14 -4.33 -0.75
N ASP A 36 2.37 -4.79 -0.59
CA ASP A 36 3.15 -5.45 -1.65
C ASP A 36 3.28 -4.58 -2.91
N SER A 37 3.13 -3.25 -2.76
CA SER A 37 3.00 -2.28 -3.86
C SER A 37 4.22 -2.27 -4.79
N GLY A 38 5.40 -2.63 -4.30
CA GLY A 38 6.59 -2.85 -5.11
C GLY A 38 6.41 -3.91 -6.21
N SER A 39 5.62 -4.96 -5.94
CA SER A 39 5.37 -6.06 -6.89
C SER A 39 4.61 -5.62 -8.15
N MET A 40 3.97 -4.45 -8.11
CA MET A 40 3.27 -3.88 -9.26
C MET A 40 4.22 -3.32 -10.32
N PHE A 41 5.50 -3.10 -10.00
CA PHE A 41 6.48 -2.48 -10.91
C PHE A 41 7.80 -3.24 -11.00
N GLU A 42 8.17 -3.99 -9.95
CA GLU A 42 9.40 -4.76 -9.92
C GLU A 42 9.45 -5.81 -11.03
N GLY A 43 10.51 -5.75 -11.85
CA GLY A 43 10.65 -6.61 -13.03
C GLY A 43 9.66 -6.34 -14.18
N LEU A 44 8.79 -5.32 -14.07
CA LEU A 44 7.72 -5.03 -15.04
C LEU A 44 7.82 -3.65 -15.71
N LEU A 45 8.23 -2.63 -14.95
CA LEU A 45 8.28 -1.25 -15.44
C LEU A 45 9.58 -0.99 -16.22
N ASP A 46 9.46 -0.78 -17.52
CA ASP A 46 10.61 -0.46 -18.37
C ASP A 46 11.19 0.93 -18.04
N LYS A 47 12.51 1.07 -18.17
CA LYS A 47 13.19 2.37 -18.16
C LYS A 47 13.01 3.07 -19.52
N GLY A 48 13.18 4.39 -19.53
CA GLY A 48 13.06 5.22 -20.74
C GLY A 48 11.64 5.64 -21.08
N LEU A 49 10.66 5.29 -20.24
CA LEU A 49 9.26 5.69 -20.43
C LEU A 49 8.99 7.14 -19.98
N ASN A 50 9.95 7.83 -19.40
CA ASN A 50 9.77 9.08 -18.68
C ASN A 50 8.74 8.95 -17.53
N ILE A 51 8.76 7.82 -16.82
CA ILE A 51 7.87 7.54 -15.68
C ILE A 51 8.72 7.29 -14.45
N TYR A 52 8.42 8.00 -13.37
CA TYR A 52 8.98 7.76 -12.04
C TYR A 52 7.89 7.23 -11.12
N VAL A 53 8.19 6.19 -10.37
CA VAL A 53 7.24 5.57 -9.44
C VAL A 53 7.83 5.51 -8.05
N THR A 54 7.00 5.78 -7.05
CA THR A 54 7.31 5.45 -5.65
C THR A 54 6.16 4.68 -5.01
N THR A 55 6.49 3.68 -4.21
CA THR A 55 5.54 2.75 -3.60
C THR A 55 5.63 2.82 -2.09
N ALA A 56 4.51 2.53 -1.41
CA ALA A 56 4.43 2.50 0.05
C ALA A 56 5.31 1.40 0.67
N SER A 57 5.51 0.30 -0.05
CA SER A 57 6.18 -0.90 0.43
C SER A 57 7.02 -1.56 -0.66
N LYS A 58 7.94 -2.46 -0.27
CA LYS A 58 8.54 -3.44 -1.18
C LYS A 58 7.52 -4.50 -1.62
N SER A 59 7.95 -5.46 -2.43
CA SER A 59 7.10 -6.46 -3.09
C SER A 59 6.60 -7.59 -2.19
N ASP A 60 7.11 -7.69 -0.97
CA ASP A 60 6.84 -8.77 0.00
C ASP A 60 6.60 -8.24 1.43
N GLU A 61 6.00 -7.05 1.55
CA GLU A 61 5.59 -6.52 2.86
C GLU A 61 4.29 -5.70 2.77
N ASN A 62 3.64 -5.56 3.92
CA ASN A 62 2.44 -4.76 4.05
C ASN A 62 2.73 -3.25 4.02
N SER A 63 1.74 -2.48 3.61
CA SER A 63 1.67 -1.06 3.97
C SER A 63 0.79 -0.89 5.22
N PHE A 64 0.79 0.32 5.78
CA PHE A 64 0.23 0.57 7.10
C PHE A 64 -0.77 1.71 7.06
N ALA A 65 -1.92 1.50 7.68
CA ALA A 65 -2.84 2.56 8.05
C ALA A 65 -2.27 3.36 9.25
N THR A 66 -2.73 4.58 9.41
CA THR A 66 -2.36 5.49 10.50
C THR A 66 -3.55 6.31 10.93
N TYR A 67 -3.39 7.08 12.01
CA TYR A 67 -4.49 7.80 12.65
C TYR A 67 -5.65 6.85 12.96
N CYS A 68 -5.32 5.67 13.51
CA CYS A 68 -6.26 4.63 13.86
C CYS A 68 -6.82 4.82 15.27
N ALA A 69 -8.13 4.65 15.40
CA ALA A 69 -8.89 4.91 16.61
C ALA A 69 -8.64 6.30 17.25
N PRO A 70 -8.68 7.41 16.48
CA PRO A 70 -8.58 8.72 17.09
C PRO A 70 -9.81 8.99 17.95
N LYS A 71 -9.69 9.98 18.84
CA LYS A 71 -10.81 10.44 19.65
C LYS A 71 -12.01 10.76 18.74
N ASP A 72 -13.19 10.30 19.15
CA ASP A 72 -14.46 10.39 18.41
C ASP A 72 -14.64 9.41 17.21
N TYR A 73 -13.59 8.66 16.83
CA TYR A 73 -13.62 7.70 15.71
C TYR A 73 -12.89 6.38 16.07
N GLU A 74 -13.37 5.71 17.12
CA GLU A 74 -12.68 4.57 17.75
C GLU A 74 -12.60 3.28 16.90
N ASP A 75 -13.29 3.22 15.77
CA ASP A 75 -13.42 2.02 14.93
C ASP A 75 -12.73 2.15 13.56
N THR A 76 -12.07 3.26 13.26
CA THR A 76 -11.50 3.48 11.92
C THR A 76 -10.09 4.06 11.95
N CYS A 77 -9.43 4.01 10.79
CA CYS A 77 -8.19 4.73 10.51
C CYS A 77 -8.50 5.87 9.53
N LEU A 78 -7.95 7.06 9.79
CA LEU A 78 -8.26 8.25 8.97
C LEU A 78 -7.30 8.44 7.79
N GLY A 79 -6.26 7.62 7.68
CA GLY A 79 -5.38 7.66 6.52
C GLY A 79 -4.35 6.53 6.54
N ASP A 80 -3.47 6.56 5.54
CA ASP A 80 -2.44 5.56 5.35
C ASP A 80 -1.06 6.19 5.49
N LEU A 81 -0.14 5.49 6.16
CA LEU A 81 1.13 6.04 6.62
C LEU A 81 1.94 6.62 5.47
N PHE A 82 2.06 5.92 4.34
CA PHE A 82 2.74 6.46 3.17
C PHE A 82 1.98 7.64 2.59
N SER A 83 0.66 7.50 2.40
CA SER A 83 -0.21 8.54 1.83
C SER A 83 -0.17 9.86 2.60
N VAL A 84 -0.45 9.83 3.91
CA VAL A 84 -0.44 11.04 4.74
C VAL A 84 0.96 11.63 4.83
N SER A 85 2.00 10.79 4.81
CA SER A 85 3.38 11.29 4.89
C SER A 85 3.75 12.17 3.68
N TRP A 86 3.41 11.76 2.46
CA TRP A 86 3.72 12.59 1.29
C TRP A 86 2.78 13.78 1.15
N LEU A 87 1.49 13.62 1.48
CA LEU A 87 0.49 14.70 1.44
C LEU A 87 0.85 15.83 2.41
N GLU A 88 1.08 15.50 3.70
CA GLU A 88 1.43 16.48 4.72
C GLU A 88 2.78 17.15 4.44
N ASN A 89 3.76 16.39 3.93
CA ASN A 89 5.02 16.97 3.47
C ASN A 89 4.80 18.00 2.35
N SER A 90 3.96 17.66 1.36
CA SER A 90 3.65 18.56 0.24
C SER A 90 2.91 19.82 0.71
N ASP A 91 2.10 19.76 1.76
CA ASP A 91 1.42 20.93 2.30
C ASP A 91 2.37 21.87 3.05
N LEU A 92 3.33 21.31 3.80
CA LEU A 92 4.25 22.07 4.65
C LEU A 92 5.45 22.69 3.88
N GLN A 93 5.95 22.01 2.85
CA GLN A 93 7.18 22.43 2.14
C GLN A 93 6.87 23.30 0.92
N ASP A 94 7.75 24.24 0.56
CA ASP A 94 7.62 24.98 -0.71
C ASP A 94 7.83 24.03 -1.90
N ARG A 95 6.74 23.73 -2.62
CA ARG A 95 6.75 22.80 -3.77
C ARG A 95 7.60 23.30 -4.94
N ARG A 96 7.95 24.59 -4.98
CA ARG A 96 8.85 25.16 -6.01
C ARG A 96 10.33 24.86 -5.75
N VAL A 97 10.67 24.48 -4.52
CA VAL A 97 12.06 24.21 -4.08
C VAL A 97 12.26 22.74 -3.68
N GLU A 98 11.23 22.13 -3.12
CA GLU A 98 11.21 20.71 -2.78
C GLU A 98 11.20 19.86 -4.05
N THR A 99 12.10 18.87 -4.14
CA THR A 99 12.13 17.90 -5.25
C THR A 99 11.49 16.59 -4.81
N LEU A 100 11.06 15.77 -5.77
CA LEU A 100 10.55 14.41 -5.51
C LEU A 100 11.54 13.60 -4.67
N LYS A 101 12.85 13.70 -4.97
CA LYS A 101 13.93 13.06 -4.23
C LYS A 101 14.04 13.53 -2.79
N LYS A 102 13.89 14.84 -2.54
CA LYS A 102 13.92 15.39 -1.18
C LYS A 102 12.70 14.90 -0.40
N GLN A 103 11.51 14.91 -1.02
CA GLN A 103 10.28 14.41 -0.42
C GLN A 103 10.44 12.94 -0.06
N PHE A 104 10.81 12.08 -1.03
CA PHE A 104 11.04 10.65 -0.83
C PHE A 104 11.98 10.40 0.35
N ARG A 105 13.15 11.05 0.38
CA ARG A 105 14.12 10.91 1.49
C ARG A 105 13.56 11.35 2.83
N ARG A 106 12.78 12.42 2.88
CA ARG A 106 12.19 12.93 4.13
C ARG A 106 11.13 11.97 4.66
N ILE A 107 10.20 11.55 3.81
CA ILE A 107 9.06 10.73 4.24
C ILE A 107 9.43 9.27 4.45
N ARG A 108 10.48 8.75 3.78
CA ARG A 108 10.95 7.36 3.96
C ARG A 108 11.25 7.01 5.41
N LYS A 109 11.80 7.95 6.20
CA LYS A 109 12.05 7.72 7.63
C LYS A 109 10.77 7.56 8.44
N ARG A 110 9.73 8.35 8.11
CA ARG A 110 8.42 8.28 8.75
C ARG A 110 7.69 6.98 8.39
N VAL A 111 7.71 6.61 7.10
CA VAL A 111 7.05 5.37 6.62
C VAL A 111 7.73 4.12 7.16
N LEU A 112 9.07 4.14 7.31
CA LEU A 112 9.80 3.05 7.95
C LEU A 112 9.43 2.86 9.42
N ASN A 113 9.00 3.93 10.11
CA ASN A 113 8.62 3.95 11.51
C ASN A 113 9.59 3.17 12.43
N ASN A 114 10.88 3.47 12.35
CA ASN A 114 11.97 2.77 13.07
C ASN A 114 12.01 1.23 12.85
N GLY A 115 11.36 0.71 11.81
CA GLY A 115 11.24 -0.72 11.52
C GLY A 115 10.12 -1.43 12.29
N THR A 116 9.30 -0.70 13.04
CA THR A 116 8.14 -1.23 13.80
C THR A 116 6.87 -0.70 13.17
N GLU A 117 5.93 -1.56 12.75
CA GLU A 117 4.65 -1.13 12.18
C GLU A 117 4.81 -0.10 11.02
N GLY A 118 5.78 -0.35 10.14
CA GLY A 118 6.12 0.51 9.01
C GLY A 118 6.69 -0.30 7.85
N SER A 119 6.96 0.36 6.73
CA SER A 119 7.34 -0.27 5.46
C SER A 119 8.50 0.43 4.76
N HIS A 120 9.15 -0.30 3.86
CA HIS A 120 10.23 0.17 3.00
C HIS A 120 9.67 0.75 1.70
N MET A 121 9.66 2.08 1.62
CA MET A 121 9.35 2.76 0.37
C MET A 121 10.38 2.43 -0.72
N MET A 122 9.88 2.19 -1.93
CA MET A 122 10.70 1.89 -3.11
C MET A 122 10.56 2.98 -4.18
N GLU A 123 11.55 3.04 -5.09
CA GLU A 123 11.53 3.89 -6.30
C GLU A 123 11.76 2.99 -7.53
N TYR A 124 10.98 3.19 -8.59
CA TYR A 124 11.09 2.46 -9.86
C TYR A 124 11.08 3.40 -11.07
N GLY A 125 11.45 2.87 -12.24
CA GLY A 125 11.44 3.58 -13.51
C GLY A 125 12.62 4.54 -13.67
N ASP A 126 12.33 5.74 -14.18
CA ASP A 126 13.31 6.73 -14.58
C ASP A 126 13.70 7.67 -13.44
N LEU A 127 14.62 7.20 -12.59
CA LEU A 127 15.03 7.92 -11.37
C LEU A 127 15.56 9.34 -11.61
N HIS A 128 16.07 9.67 -12.80
CA HIS A 128 16.52 11.04 -13.09
C HIS A 128 15.40 12.08 -12.94
N ILE A 129 14.13 11.66 -13.08
CA ILE A 129 12.93 12.48 -12.86
C ILE A 129 12.81 12.92 -11.40
N HIS A 130 13.32 12.15 -10.42
CA HIS A 130 13.17 12.52 -9.02
C HIS A 130 13.90 13.84 -8.64
N ASN A 131 14.73 14.37 -9.53
CA ASN A 131 15.37 15.67 -9.35
C ASN A 131 14.44 16.84 -9.73
N ASP A 132 13.29 16.57 -10.34
CA ASP A 132 12.28 17.59 -10.62
C ASP A 132 11.63 18.10 -9.34
N VAL A 133 11.32 19.40 -9.33
CA VAL A 133 10.58 20.06 -8.25
C VAL A 133 9.11 19.61 -8.24
N LEU A 134 8.52 19.49 -7.05
CA LEU A 134 7.15 19.00 -6.85
C LEU A 134 6.12 19.84 -7.62
N SER A 135 6.36 21.14 -7.77
CA SER A 135 5.43 22.06 -8.41
C SER A 135 5.15 21.76 -9.89
N LYS A 136 6.01 20.97 -10.56
CA LYS A 136 5.74 20.47 -11.92
C LYS A 136 4.59 19.46 -11.98
N TYR A 137 4.27 18.80 -10.86
CA TYR A 137 3.29 17.71 -10.79
C TYR A 137 2.12 18.03 -9.88
N MET A 138 2.38 18.75 -8.77
CA MET A 138 1.41 19.02 -7.70
C MET A 138 1.03 20.50 -7.58
N GLY A 139 1.45 21.32 -8.54
CA GLY A 139 1.29 22.78 -8.50
C GLY A 139 2.13 23.45 -7.41
N SER A 140 2.11 24.78 -7.41
CA SER A 140 2.77 25.55 -6.34
C SER A 140 1.84 25.71 -5.15
N ASN A 141 2.40 25.70 -3.94
CA ASN A 141 1.74 26.21 -2.75
C ASN A 141 2.35 27.55 -2.36
N SER A 142 1.61 28.33 -1.56
CA SER A 142 2.14 29.47 -0.82
C SER A 142 2.30 28.98 0.61
N PRO A 143 3.46 28.40 1.00
CA PRO A 143 3.62 27.90 2.36
C PRO A 143 3.40 29.08 3.31
N GLN A 144 2.37 29.00 4.16
CA GLN A 144 2.17 30.00 5.19
C GLN A 144 3.36 29.94 6.13
N HIS A 145 4.28 30.90 6.00
CA HIS A 145 5.39 31.12 6.94
C HIS A 145 4.91 31.45 8.38
N THR A 146 3.60 31.49 8.63
CA THR A 146 2.96 31.83 9.91
C THR A 146 2.51 30.62 10.72
N SER A 147 2.70 29.39 10.24
CA SER A 147 2.77 28.28 11.17
C SER A 147 4.10 28.45 11.88
N SER A 148 4.06 29.03 13.08
CA SER A 148 5.06 28.79 14.11
C SER A 148 5.60 27.37 13.95
N SER A 149 6.85 27.16 14.29
CA SER A 149 7.34 25.88 14.79
C SER A 149 6.53 25.42 16.00
N SER A 150 5.21 25.24 15.85
CA SER A 150 4.56 24.12 16.46
C SER A 150 5.32 22.96 15.86
N THR A 151 6.26 22.46 16.67
CA THR A 151 6.26 21.05 16.96
C THR A 151 4.79 20.60 16.98
N ASN A 152 4.23 20.29 15.81
CA ASN A 152 3.11 19.41 15.73
C ASN A 152 3.73 18.10 16.20
N ASN A 153 3.85 17.97 17.51
CA ASN A 153 3.66 16.73 18.21
C ASN A 153 2.25 16.28 17.81
N TYR A 154 2.10 15.86 16.55
CA TYR A 154 1.18 14.79 16.22
C TYR A 154 1.46 13.77 17.30
N PRO A 155 0.45 13.38 18.10
CA PRO A 155 0.69 12.51 19.22
C PRO A 155 1.59 11.39 18.73
N SER A 156 2.76 11.23 19.37
CA SER A 156 3.73 10.17 19.11
C SER A 156 3.11 8.76 19.28
N ASN A 157 1.80 8.70 19.51
CA ASN A 157 0.96 7.54 19.76
C ASN A 157 -0.04 7.33 18.61
N SER A 158 0.20 7.86 17.41
CA SER A 158 -0.57 7.45 16.23
C SER A 158 -0.32 5.96 16.02
N ARG A 159 -1.31 5.15 16.38
CA ARG A 159 -1.24 3.69 16.21
C ARG A 159 -1.20 3.39 14.71
N HIS A 160 -0.14 2.73 14.28
CA HIS A 160 -0.05 2.20 12.93
C HIS A 160 -0.64 0.80 12.92
N VAL A 161 -1.38 0.48 11.87
CA VAL A 161 -2.08 -0.81 11.78
C VAL A 161 -1.81 -1.37 10.40
N ASN A 162 -1.41 -2.64 10.34
CA ASN A 162 -1.27 -3.34 9.07
C ASN A 162 -2.56 -3.21 8.27
N GLN A 163 -2.49 -2.81 7.01
CA GLN A 163 -3.68 -2.66 6.15
C GLN A 163 -4.56 -3.91 6.13
N ARG A 164 -3.96 -5.10 6.17
CA ARG A 164 -4.70 -6.38 6.21
C ARG A 164 -5.48 -6.57 7.51
N ASP A 165 -5.19 -5.82 8.56
CA ASP A 165 -5.85 -5.94 9.87
C ASP A 165 -6.84 -4.81 10.17
N VAL A 166 -6.91 -3.76 9.34
CA VAL A 166 -7.80 -2.60 9.53
C VAL A 166 -9.28 -3.03 9.61
N GLN A 167 -9.71 -3.97 8.76
CA GLN A 167 -11.08 -4.50 8.80
C GLN A 167 -11.37 -5.22 10.12
N LEU A 168 -10.41 -6.00 10.63
CA LEU A 168 -10.55 -6.71 11.90
C LEU A 168 -10.59 -5.71 13.07
N LEU A 169 -9.74 -4.68 13.04
CA LEU A 169 -9.77 -3.60 14.04
C LEU A 169 -11.15 -2.95 14.11
N TYR A 170 -11.75 -2.62 12.96
CA TYR A 170 -13.10 -2.06 12.88
C TYR A 170 -14.14 -2.99 13.51
N LEU A 171 -14.15 -4.26 13.13
CA LEU A 171 -15.13 -5.24 13.63
C LEU A 171 -14.94 -5.54 15.12
N ILE A 172 -13.71 -5.65 15.59
CA ILE A 172 -13.38 -5.83 17.01
C ILE A 172 -13.85 -4.62 17.82
N SER A 173 -13.57 -3.39 17.36
CA SER A 173 -14.03 -2.16 18.00
C SER A 173 -15.56 -2.11 18.08
N LYS A 174 -16.25 -2.42 16.98
CA LYS A 174 -17.73 -2.50 16.96
C LYS A 174 -18.29 -3.52 17.95
N PHE A 175 -17.64 -4.68 18.10
CA PHE A 175 -18.05 -5.71 19.05
C PHE A 175 -17.79 -5.31 20.50
N GLN A 176 -16.59 -4.81 20.80
CA GLN A 176 -16.18 -4.44 22.15
C GLN A 176 -17.02 -3.27 22.70
N ASN A 177 -17.26 -2.25 21.86
CA ASN A 177 -17.98 -1.05 22.25
C ASN A 177 -19.51 -1.20 22.22
N ALA A 178 -20.05 -2.35 21.81
CA ALA A 178 -21.49 -2.60 21.85
C ALA A 178 -21.95 -3.00 23.27
N PRO A 179 -23.12 -2.51 23.73
CA PRO A 179 -23.64 -2.86 25.06
C PRO A 179 -23.85 -4.36 25.22
N GLU A 180 -23.54 -4.88 26.41
CA GLU A 180 -23.75 -6.30 26.73
C GLU A 180 -25.22 -6.72 26.58
N GLY A 181 -25.43 -7.91 26.02
CA GLY A 181 -26.77 -8.45 25.74
C GLY A 181 -27.54 -7.76 24.60
N SER A 182 -26.99 -6.72 23.96
CA SER A 182 -27.67 -6.02 22.87
C SER A 182 -27.64 -6.80 21.55
N ILE A 183 -28.68 -6.64 20.72
CA ILE A 183 -28.72 -7.16 19.34
C ILE A 183 -27.48 -6.69 18.56
N ARG A 184 -27.09 -5.42 18.75
CA ARG A 184 -25.91 -4.83 18.12
C ARG A 184 -24.63 -5.59 18.42
N LYS A 185 -24.43 -6.04 19.67
CA LYS A 185 -23.25 -6.82 20.06
C LYS A 185 -23.26 -8.19 19.41
N SER A 186 -24.40 -8.87 19.41
CA SER A 186 -24.58 -10.16 18.75
C SER A 186 -24.34 -10.08 17.23
N GLU A 187 -24.83 -9.04 16.57
CA GLU A 187 -24.60 -8.80 15.14
C GLU A 187 -23.13 -8.48 14.84
N ALA A 188 -22.47 -7.67 15.67
CA ALA A 188 -21.05 -7.37 15.52
C ALA A 188 -20.19 -8.63 15.70
N TYR A 189 -20.50 -9.47 16.69
CA TYR A 189 -19.85 -10.76 16.89
C TYR A 189 -20.03 -11.69 15.69
N ARG A 190 -21.27 -11.81 15.18
CA ARG A 190 -21.57 -12.63 13.98
C ARG A 190 -20.71 -12.19 12.80
N LYS A 191 -20.69 -10.89 12.48
CA LYS A 191 -19.88 -10.35 11.37
C LYS A 191 -18.38 -10.56 11.57
N LEU A 192 -17.87 -10.37 12.79
CA LEU A 192 -16.48 -10.64 13.11
C LEU A 192 -16.13 -12.12 12.90
N SER A 193 -16.98 -13.02 13.39
CA SER A 193 -16.81 -14.47 13.25
C SER A 193 -16.88 -14.91 11.78
N GLU A 194 -17.77 -14.33 10.98
CA GLU A 194 -17.88 -14.59 9.53
C GLU A 194 -16.58 -14.23 8.82
N VAL A 195 -16.06 -13.01 9.01
CA VAL A 195 -14.81 -12.56 8.38
C VAL A 195 -13.61 -13.41 8.81
N ILE A 196 -13.52 -13.77 10.10
CA ILE A 196 -12.45 -14.66 10.58
C ILE A 196 -12.56 -16.04 9.94
N SER A 197 -13.77 -16.61 9.89
CA SER A 197 -14.01 -17.93 9.30
C SER A 197 -13.72 -17.95 7.80
N GLU A 198 -14.08 -16.91 7.07
CA GLU A 198 -13.79 -16.77 5.64
C GLU A 198 -12.28 -16.71 5.38
N ARG A 199 -11.54 -15.90 6.16
CA ARG A 199 -10.07 -15.84 6.08
C ARG A 199 -9.44 -17.20 6.36
N GLU A 200 -9.84 -17.84 7.45
CA GLU A 200 -9.32 -19.15 7.83
C GLU A 200 -9.64 -20.21 6.77
N HIS A 201 -10.82 -20.14 6.16
CA HIS A 201 -11.18 -21.02 5.05
C HIS A 201 -10.25 -20.83 3.85
N VAL A 202 -10.00 -19.60 3.41
CA VAL A 202 -9.08 -19.32 2.29
C VAL A 202 -7.66 -19.79 2.62
N ASP A 203 -7.15 -19.48 3.81
CA ASP A 203 -5.82 -19.89 4.25
C ASP A 203 -5.65 -21.42 4.24
N LYS A 204 -6.65 -22.15 4.78
CA LYS A 204 -6.66 -23.62 4.80
C LYS A 204 -6.76 -24.19 3.39
N SER A 205 -7.62 -23.62 2.54
CA SER A 205 -7.82 -24.08 1.16
C SER A 205 -6.55 -23.92 0.32
N VAL A 206 -5.91 -22.75 0.34
CA VAL A 206 -4.65 -22.50 -0.39
C VAL A 206 -3.54 -23.43 0.11
N LYS A 207 -3.40 -23.58 1.44
CA LYS A 207 -2.45 -24.52 2.03
C LYS A 207 -2.71 -25.96 1.56
N HIS A 208 -3.97 -26.40 1.56
CA HIS A 208 -4.33 -27.75 1.16
C HIS A 208 -4.06 -28.00 -0.33
N ILE A 209 -4.37 -27.04 -1.20
CA ILE A 209 -4.03 -27.11 -2.63
C ILE A 209 -2.52 -27.27 -2.82
N GLY A 210 -1.71 -26.48 -2.11
CA GLY A 210 -0.25 -26.64 -2.15
C GLY A 210 0.23 -28.03 -1.73
N GLN A 211 -0.39 -28.60 -0.70
CA GLN A 211 -0.07 -29.96 -0.25
C GLN A 211 -0.48 -31.05 -1.26
N ILE A 212 -1.60 -30.86 -1.98
CA ILE A 212 -2.03 -31.78 -3.05
C ILE A 212 -1.05 -31.72 -4.22
N LEU A 213 -0.66 -30.51 -4.65
CA LEU A 213 0.16 -30.31 -5.85
C LEU A 213 1.64 -30.66 -5.65
N PHE A 214 2.19 -30.37 -4.48
CA PHE A 214 3.64 -30.46 -4.23
C PHE A 214 4.01 -31.40 -3.07
N GLY A 215 3.02 -31.95 -2.36
CA GLY A 215 3.22 -32.79 -1.18
C GLY A 215 3.22 -32.01 0.14
N VAL A 216 3.04 -32.72 1.26
CA VAL A 216 2.82 -32.14 2.59
C VAL A 216 3.97 -31.23 3.05
N ASN A 217 5.22 -31.62 2.75
CA ASN A 217 6.41 -30.90 3.15
C ASN A 217 6.75 -29.76 2.18
N ASN A 218 6.74 -30.03 0.87
CA ASN A 218 7.19 -29.04 -0.12
C ASN A 218 6.10 -28.01 -0.46
N GLY A 219 4.81 -28.31 -0.25
CA GLY A 219 3.71 -27.39 -0.56
C GLY A 219 3.86 -26.01 0.12
N PRO A 220 4.02 -25.95 1.45
CA PRO A 220 4.28 -24.69 2.14
C PRO A 220 5.55 -23.99 1.67
N GLU A 221 6.63 -24.72 1.35
CA GLU A 221 7.87 -24.10 0.86
C GLU A 221 7.63 -23.45 -0.50
N VAL A 222 7.06 -24.18 -1.46
CA VAL A 222 6.79 -23.69 -2.82
C VAL A 222 5.87 -22.46 -2.81
N LEU A 223 4.80 -22.48 -2.00
CA LEU A 223 3.82 -21.39 -1.96
C LEU A 223 4.33 -20.11 -1.28
N ASN A 224 5.34 -20.21 -0.40
CA ASN A 224 5.86 -19.07 0.35
C ASN A 224 7.20 -18.53 -0.20
N ILE A 225 7.71 -19.07 -1.31
CA ILE A 225 8.92 -18.56 -1.94
C ILE A 225 8.66 -17.15 -2.51
N VAL A 226 9.48 -16.20 -2.07
CA VAL A 226 9.57 -14.86 -2.65
C VAL A 226 10.73 -14.84 -3.65
N ARG A 227 10.46 -14.39 -4.88
CA ARG A 227 11.50 -14.26 -5.91
C ARG A 227 12.54 -13.20 -5.52
N PRO A 228 13.79 -13.31 -6.00
CA PRO A 228 14.81 -12.28 -5.78
C PRO A 228 14.36 -10.89 -6.26
N ALA A 229 14.80 -9.85 -5.57
CA ALA A 229 14.52 -8.46 -5.94
C ALA A 229 14.90 -8.16 -7.40
N GLY A 230 14.07 -7.37 -8.06
CA GLY A 230 14.17 -7.04 -9.49
C GLY A 230 13.50 -8.03 -10.44
N GLN A 231 13.03 -9.20 -9.97
CA GLN A 231 12.27 -10.14 -10.80
C GLN A 231 10.76 -9.88 -10.74
N PRO A 232 10.01 -10.13 -11.83
CA PRO A 232 8.56 -10.09 -11.78
C PRO A 232 8.01 -11.23 -10.92
N LEU A 233 6.84 -11.01 -10.31
CA LEU A 233 6.16 -11.97 -9.44
C LEU A 233 5.92 -13.34 -10.12
N VAL A 234 5.49 -13.30 -11.38
CA VAL A 234 5.25 -14.48 -12.22
C VAL A 234 5.80 -14.25 -13.63
N ASP A 235 6.08 -15.34 -14.34
CA ASP A 235 6.51 -15.28 -15.74
C ASP A 235 5.30 -15.26 -16.69
N ASP A 236 4.27 -16.03 -16.38
CA ASP A 236 3.01 -16.09 -17.13
C ASP A 236 1.84 -15.50 -16.32
N TRP A 237 1.46 -14.28 -16.72
CA TRP A 237 0.39 -13.53 -16.08
C TRP A 237 -1.01 -14.00 -16.48
N ASP A 238 -1.16 -14.62 -17.65
CA ASP A 238 -2.44 -15.18 -18.08
C ASP A 238 -2.70 -16.49 -17.33
N CYS A 239 -1.63 -17.26 -17.07
CA CYS A 239 -1.66 -18.40 -16.15
C CYS A 239 -2.05 -17.99 -14.72
N LEU A 240 -1.45 -16.93 -14.17
CA LEU A 240 -1.84 -16.39 -12.85
C LEU A 240 -3.32 -16.01 -12.79
N LYS A 241 -3.81 -15.25 -13.78
CA LYS A 241 -5.23 -14.86 -13.87
C LYS A 241 -6.15 -16.08 -13.98
N SER A 242 -5.73 -17.10 -14.71
CA SER A 242 -6.47 -18.36 -14.84
C SER A 242 -6.56 -19.08 -13.49
N PHE A 243 -5.45 -19.21 -12.76
CA PHE A 243 -5.45 -19.84 -11.43
C PHE A 243 -6.33 -19.08 -10.43
N VAL A 244 -6.27 -17.75 -10.42
CA VAL A 244 -7.13 -16.92 -9.55
C VAL A 244 -8.61 -17.08 -9.89
N LYS A 245 -8.97 -17.31 -11.16
CA LYS A 245 -10.35 -17.53 -11.59
C LYS A 245 -10.86 -18.95 -11.32
N ILE A 246 -9.95 -19.94 -11.34
CA ILE A 246 -10.27 -21.35 -11.09
C ILE A 246 -10.49 -21.61 -9.60
N PHE A 247 -9.68 -20.95 -8.75
CA PHE A 247 -9.85 -20.95 -7.31
C PHE A 247 -11.16 -20.26 -6.91
#